data_AF-A0A0G4MSK7-F1
#
_entry.id   AF-A0A0G4MSK7-F1
#
_cell.length_a   1.000
_cell.length_b   1.000
_cell.length_c   1.000
_cell.angle_alpha   90.00
_cell.angle_beta   90.00
_cell.angle_gamma   90.00
#
_symmetry.space_group_name_H-M   'P 1'
#
loop_
_entity.id
_entity.type
_entity.pdbx_description
1 polymer ?
#
loop_
_entity_poly.entity_id
_entity_poly.type
_entity_poly.pdbx_seq_one_letter_code
_entity_poly.pdbx_strand_id
1 'polypeptide(L)'
;MVPDNHELVLTRTPELVKFLESPAFVRDLVSKLKNQYEVEVSVHQDSEELAPDGSSALALRWTFTRNNAGGLGDAVDFMLAELTGAGVEV
;
A
#
# COMPACT_ATOMS: atom_id res chain seq x y z
N MET A 1 9.49 -16.67 -12.59
CA MET A 1 9.50 -15.55 -11.62
C MET A 1 8.96 -16.08 -10.30
N VAL A 2 9.64 -15.81 -9.17
CA VAL A 2 9.18 -16.27 -7.84
C VAL A 2 8.38 -15.13 -7.21
N PRO A 3 7.06 -15.30 -6.99
CA PRO A 3 6.27 -14.29 -6.30
C PRO A 3 6.66 -14.24 -4.82
N ASP A 4 6.73 -13.03 -4.28
CA ASP A 4 7.00 -12.72 -2.88
C ASP A 4 5.96 -11.67 -2.43
N ASN A 5 5.63 -11.66 -1.15
CA ASN A 5 4.59 -10.80 -0.62
C ASN A 5 5.14 -10.02 0.57
N HIS A 6 4.84 -8.73 0.62
CA HIS A 6 5.14 -7.87 1.74
C HIS A 6 3.83 -7.28 2.27
N GLU A 7 3.60 -7.38 3.58
CA GLU A 7 2.41 -6.83 4.21
C GLU A 7 2.81 -5.64 5.07
N LEU A 8 2.17 -4.50 4.81
CA LEU A 8 2.36 -3.27 5.55
C LEU A 8 1.10 -2.99 6.35
N VAL A 9 1.20 -3.06 7.67
CA VAL A 9 0.09 -2.77 8.58
C VAL A 9 0.13 -1.28 8.93
N LEU A 10 -0.96 -0.58 8.62
CA LEU A 10 -1.15 0.83 8.90
C LEU A 10 -2.30 1.05 9.87
N THR A 11 -2.23 2.11 10.65
CA THR A 11 -3.34 2.57 11.47
C THR A 11 -4.48 3.03 10.58
N ARG A 12 -5.68 2.48 10.77
CA ARG A 12 -6.85 2.87 9.96
C ARG A 12 -7.33 4.25 10.37
N THR A 13 -6.94 5.26 9.60
CA THR A 13 -7.44 6.63 9.73
C THR A 13 -8.52 6.91 8.67
N PRO A 14 -9.49 7.80 8.93
CA PRO A 14 -10.51 8.17 7.95
C PRO A 14 -9.90 8.80 6.68
N GLU A 15 -8.78 9.50 6.82
CA GLU A 15 -8.05 10.11 5.71
C GLU A 15 -7.39 9.05 4.81
N LEU A 16 -6.73 8.05 5.43
CA LEU A 16 -6.16 6.92 4.70
C LEU A 16 -7.24 6.14 3.95
N VAL A 17 -8.35 5.81 4.61
CA VAL A 17 -9.47 5.09 3.96
C VAL A 17 -10.01 5.89 2.78
N LYS A 18 -10.25 7.19 2.96
CA LYS A 18 -10.72 8.07 1.89
C LYS A 18 -9.75 8.14 0.71
N PHE A 19 -8.45 8.13 0.98
CA PHE A 19 -7.42 8.09 -0.07
C PHE A 19 -7.42 6.74 -0.81
N LEU A 20 -7.46 5.63 -0.08
CA LEU A 20 -7.47 4.28 -0.67
C LEU A 20 -8.74 3.99 -1.49
N GLU A 21 -9.88 4.58 -1.10
CA GLU A 21 -11.13 4.53 -1.86
C GLU A 21 -11.17 5.54 -3.02
N SER A 22 -10.18 6.43 -3.11
CA SER A 22 -10.15 7.45 -4.16
C SER A 22 -9.85 6.82 -5.53
N PRO A 23 -10.48 7.33 -6.61
CA PRO A 23 -10.17 6.85 -7.95
C PRO A 23 -8.72 7.14 -8.36
N ALA A 24 -8.07 8.14 -7.75
CA ALA A 24 -6.66 8.44 -7.98
C ALA A 24 -5.77 7.30 -7.47
N PHE A 25 -6.06 6.75 -6.29
CA PHE A 25 -5.33 5.58 -5.80
C PHE A 25 -5.54 4.37 -6.72
N VAL A 26 -6.79 4.02 -7.02
CA VAL A 26 -7.09 2.79 -7.77
C VAL A 26 -6.69 2.87 -9.25
N ARG A 27 -6.93 4.00 -9.92
CA ARG A 27 -6.62 4.13 -11.36
C ARG A 27 -5.21 4.57 -11.63
N ASP A 28 -4.69 5.55 -10.90
CA ASP A 28 -3.37 6.10 -11.19
C ASP A 28 -2.29 5.35 -10.41
N LEU A 29 -2.43 5.27 -9.08
CA LEU A 29 -1.37 4.74 -8.21
C LEU A 29 -1.21 3.22 -8.39
N VAL A 30 -2.26 2.42 -8.23
CA VAL A 30 -2.20 0.96 -8.41
C VAL A 30 -1.81 0.58 -9.83
N SER A 31 -2.30 1.29 -10.85
CA SER A 31 -1.90 1.02 -12.23
C SER A 31 -0.44 1.36 -12.49
N LYS A 32 0.07 2.44 -11.91
CA LYS A 32 1.48 2.83 -12.01
C LYS A 32 2.39 1.84 -11.29
N LEU A 33 2.02 1.40 -10.09
CA LEU A 33 2.73 0.35 -9.34
C LEU A 33 2.84 -0.94 -10.16
N LYS A 34 1.74 -1.36 -10.78
CA LYS A 34 1.73 -2.56 -11.61
C LYS A 34 2.55 -2.43 -12.89
N ASN A 35 2.45 -1.30 -13.58
CA ASN A 35 3.08 -1.11 -14.89
C ASN A 35 4.56 -0.68 -14.82
N GLN A 36 4.93 0.15 -13.84
CA GLN A 36 6.31 0.65 -13.72
C GLN A 36 7.16 -0.19 -12.78
N TYR A 37 6.57 -0.72 -11.70
CA TYR A 37 7.31 -1.41 -10.65
C TYR A 37 7.05 -2.93 -10.65
N GLU A 38 6.13 -3.44 -11.48
CA GLU A 38 5.67 -4.85 -11.45
C GLU A 38 5.19 -5.29 -10.05
N VAL A 39 4.56 -4.35 -9.35
CA VAL A 39 4.08 -4.51 -7.99
C VAL A 39 2.56 -4.36 -7.97
N GLU A 40 1.87 -5.33 -7.39
CA GLU A 40 0.43 -5.30 -7.19
C GLU A 40 0.12 -5.00 -5.72
N VAL A 41 -0.77 -4.04 -5.46
CA VAL A 41 -1.17 -3.65 -4.11
C VAL A 41 -2.64 -3.97 -3.90
N SER A 42 -2.93 -4.63 -2.77
CA SER A 42 -4.28 -4.99 -2.33
C SER A 42 -4.54 -4.50 -0.92
N VAL A 43 -5.71 -3.90 -0.71
CA VAL A 43 -6.13 -3.36 0.58
C VAL A 43 -6.91 -4.43 1.35
N HIS A 44 -6.41 -4.82 2.50
CA HIS A 44 -7.04 -5.75 3.43
C HIS A 44 -7.49 -4.99 4.69
N GLN A 45 -8.79 -4.71 4.78
CA GLN A 45 -9.39 -3.96 5.89
C GLN A 45 -9.79 -4.86 7.07
N ASP A 46 -9.71 -6.17 6.89
CA ASP A 46 -10.22 -7.22 7.79
C ASP A 46 -9.08 -7.96 8.53
N SER A 47 -7.93 -7.31 8.70
CA SER A 47 -6.90 -7.91 9.55
C SER A 47 -7.39 -7.88 10.99
N GLU A 48 -7.52 -9.06 11.61
CA GLU A 48 -7.77 -9.25 13.04
C GLU A 48 -6.66 -8.61 13.92
N GLU A 49 -5.57 -8.19 13.28
CA GLU A 49 -4.50 -7.37 13.84
C GLU A 49 -4.97 -5.95 14.15
N LEU A 50 -4.79 -5.57 15.41
CA LEU A 50 -4.89 -4.19 15.85
C LEU A 50 -3.61 -3.45 15.46
N ALA A 51 -3.75 -2.16 15.13
CA ALA A 51 -2.61 -1.29 14.95
C ALA A 51 -1.80 -1.26 16.26
N PRO A 52 -0.51 -0.90 16.23
CA PRO A 52 0.31 -0.81 17.45
C PRO A 52 -0.30 0.10 18.54
N ASP A 53 -1.21 1.00 18.18
CA ASP A 53 -1.96 1.89 19.08
C ASP A 53 -3.26 1.27 19.64
N GLY A 54 -3.61 0.04 19.25
CA GLY A 54 -4.83 -0.66 19.68
C GLY A 54 -6.10 -0.29 18.91
N SER A 55 -6.00 0.57 17.90
CA SER A 55 -7.09 0.93 16.98
C SER A 55 -7.21 -0.07 15.81
N SER A 56 -8.30 -0.01 15.05
CA SER A 56 -8.45 -0.81 13.82
C SER A 56 -7.23 -0.59 12.90
N ALA A 57 -6.62 -1.68 12.44
CA ALA A 57 -5.58 -1.62 11.43
C ALA A 57 -6.17 -1.83 10.03
N LEU A 58 -5.37 -1.48 9.04
CA LEU A 58 -5.57 -1.85 7.65
C LEU A 58 -4.24 -2.38 7.14
N ALA A 59 -4.25 -3.57 6.56
CA ALA A 59 -3.08 -4.17 5.95
C ALA A 59 -3.07 -3.90 4.45
N LEU A 60 -1.96 -3.39 3.94
CA LEU A 60 -1.68 -3.30 2.52
C LEU A 60 -0.80 -4.47 2.15
N ARG A 61 -1.32 -5.39 1.34
CA ARG A 61 -0.55 -6.50 0.78
C ARG A 61 0.04 -6.09 -0.56
N TRP A 62 1.36 -6.19 -0.63
CA TRP A 62 2.18 -5.90 -1.77
C TRP A 62 2.68 -7.22 -2.36
N THR A 63 2.26 -7.55 -3.57
CA THR A 63 2.68 -8.74 -4.29
C THR A 63 3.62 -8.33 -5.41
N PHE A 64 4.83 -8.86 -5.39
CA PHE A 64 5.87 -8.54 -6.36
C PHE A 64 6.66 -9.80 -6.69
N THR A 65 7.57 -9.73 -7.67
CA THR A 65 8.46 -10.85 -7.97
C THR A 65 9.84 -10.61 -7.35
N ARG A 66 10.43 -11.62 -6.71
CA ARG A 66 11.73 -11.48 -6.00
C ARG A 66 12.90 -11.09 -6.94
N ASN A 67 12.76 -11.34 -8.25
CA ASN A 67 13.74 -10.88 -9.24
C ASN A 67 13.69 -9.36 -9.44
N ASN A 68 12.58 -8.71 -9.06
CA ASN A 68 12.39 -7.27 -9.11
C ASN A 68 12.32 -6.65 -7.70
N ALA A 69 13.00 -7.24 -6.72
CA ALA A 69 12.99 -6.76 -5.33
C ALA A 69 13.49 -5.30 -5.19
N GLY A 70 14.29 -4.82 -6.14
CA GLY A 70 14.68 -3.40 -6.22
C GLY A 70 13.49 -2.46 -6.47
N GLY A 71 12.48 -2.90 -7.22
CA GLY A 71 11.28 -2.12 -7.52
C GLY A 71 10.35 -1.97 -6.32
N LEU A 72 10.40 -2.86 -5.32
CA LEU A 72 9.55 -2.77 -4.13
C LEU A 72 9.89 -1.54 -3.28
N GLY A 73 11.18 -1.25 -3.08
CA GLY A 73 11.61 -0.12 -2.26
C GLY A 73 11.12 1.21 -2.82
N ASP A 74 11.39 1.47 -4.10
CA ASP A 74 10.91 2.66 -4.80
C ASP A 74 9.37 2.72 -4.86
N ALA A 75 8.70 1.58 -5.04
CA ALA A 75 7.24 1.51 -5.05
C ALA A 75 6.62 1.89 -3.70
N VAL A 76 7.23 1.44 -2.60
CA VAL A 76 6.82 1.79 -1.23
C VAL A 76 7.08 3.28 -0.97
N ASP A 77 8.27 3.79 -1.31
CA ASP A 77 8.62 5.21 -1.14
C ASP A 77 7.66 6.12 -1.93
N PHE A 78 7.36 5.77 -3.18
CA PHE A 78 6.38 6.49 -4.00
C PHE A 78 4.99 6.50 -3.35
N MET A 79 4.54 5.36 -2.81
CA MET A 79 3.23 5.28 -2.15
C MET A 79 3.17 6.14 -0.88
N LEU A 80 4.24 6.12 -0.07
CA LEU A 80 4.36 6.98 1.12
C LEU A 80 4.40 8.48 0.74
N ALA A 81 5.07 8.83 -0.36
CA ALA A 81 5.09 10.19 -0.88
C ALA A 81 3.70 10.68 -1.32
N GLU A 82 2.93 9.83 -2.01
CA GLU A 82 1.56 10.15 -2.43
C GLU A 82 0.61 10.27 -1.23
N LEU A 83 0.75 9.40 -0.23
CA LEU A 83 0.01 9.52 1.04
C LEU A 83 0.31 10.84 1.75
N THR A 84 1.60 11.19 1.87
CA THR A 84 2.04 12.45 2.47
C THR A 84 1.49 13.66 1.68
N GLY A 85 1.55 13.60 0.34
CA GLY A 85 1.00 14.63 -0.55
C GLY A 85 -0.51 14.78 -0.46
N ALA A 86 -1.23 13.70 -0.13
CA ALA A 86 -2.66 13.70 0.15
C ALA A 86 -3.01 14.16 1.57
N GLY A 87 -2.02 14.46 2.41
CA GLY A 87 -2.21 14.84 3.81
C GLY A 87 -2.49 13.66 4.75
N VAL A 88 -2.25 12.43 4.30
CA VAL A 88 -2.40 11.23 5.13
C VAL A 88 -1.09 11.02 5.91
N GLU A 89 -1.15 11.18 7.22
CA GLU A 89 -0.04 10.83 8.11
C GLU A 89 -0.01 9.30 8.31
N VAL A 90 1.17 8.70 8.07
CA VAL A 90 1.46 7.26 8.18
C VAL A 90 2.49 6.96 9.24
#